data_AF-A0A1M5CJL6-F1
#
_entry.id   AF-A0A1M5CJL6-F1
#
_cell.length_a   1.000
_cell.length_b   1.000
_cell.length_c   1.000
_cell.angle_alpha   90.00
_cell.angle_beta   90.00
_cell.angle_gamma   90.00
#
_symmetry.space_group_name_H-M   'P 1'
#
loop_
_entity.id
_entity.type
_entity.pdbx_description
1 polymer ?
#
loop_
_entity_poly.entity_id
_entity_poly.type
_entity_poly.pdbx_seq_one_letter_code
_entity_poly.pdbx_strand_id
1 'polypeptide(L)'
;MTTLVRVPLPALAGSPGLVQGRYGESGNLELAVPGAHGGVWIFWFNADADTGVAVREGAPPRCWSGGLQVLAGVPVEAARISQLHAGPDHLELLALADGELHRLYWAPAEGFVATGTIAHGVVAAGPVRETPTSLTIDVRLADGRPVRLVTGTEHYPAATWDVLPRTDGPEPAPPPGLPADVPYDAVAWARTTLDGGRVDAVLRRGSGLAHLYRGPGRWSAPEPVVSQVWIADDAPVHRRS
;
A
#
# COMPACT_ATOMS: atom_id res chain seq x y z
N MET A 1 12.16 -12.00 -27.34
CA MET A 1 11.64 -10.64 -27.65
C MET A 1 10.75 -10.22 -26.49
N THR A 2 10.89 -9.00 -25.96
CA THR A 2 10.06 -8.53 -24.84
C THR A 2 8.79 -7.84 -25.36
N THR A 3 7.62 -8.22 -24.86
CA THR A 3 6.32 -7.64 -25.26
C THR A 3 5.60 -7.08 -24.05
N LEU A 4 4.99 -5.90 -24.19
CA LEU A 4 4.14 -5.34 -23.15
C LEU A 4 2.73 -5.90 -23.28
N VAL A 5 2.21 -6.50 -22.20
CA VAL A 5 0.84 -7.01 -22.17
C VAL A 5 0.06 -6.38 -21.03
N ARG A 6 -1.25 -6.29 -21.21
CA ARG A 6 -2.18 -5.99 -20.13
C ARG A 6 -2.59 -7.29 -19.46
N VAL A 7 -2.45 -7.34 -18.14
CA VAL A 7 -2.87 -8.47 -17.33
C VAL A 7 -4.08 -8.04 -16.50
N PRO A 8 -5.18 -8.82 -16.50
CA PRO A 8 -6.28 -8.56 -15.58
C PRO A 8 -5.80 -8.57 -14.13
N LEU A 9 -6.36 -7.69 -13.30
CA LEU A 9 -6.13 -7.78 -11.87
C LEU A 9 -6.68 -9.12 -11.33
N PRO A 10 -6.04 -9.69 -10.30
CA PRO A 10 -6.61 -10.79 -9.54
C PRO A 10 -7.93 -10.35 -8.88
N ALA A 11 -8.70 -11.30 -8.34
CA ALA A 11 -9.88 -10.96 -7.56
C ALA A 11 -9.45 -10.31 -6.23
N LEU A 12 -9.92 -9.09 -5.97
CA LEU A 12 -9.55 -8.27 -4.80
C LEU A 12 -10.72 -8.09 -3.83
N ALA A 13 -10.40 -7.82 -2.56
CA ALA A 13 -11.36 -7.65 -1.47
C ALA A 13 -10.83 -6.68 -0.40
N GLY A 14 -11.59 -6.56 0.69
CA GLY A 14 -11.15 -5.87 1.91
C GLY A 14 -10.89 -4.37 1.74
N SER A 15 -10.14 -3.81 2.68
CA SER A 15 -9.76 -2.39 2.69
C SER A 15 -8.31 -2.20 2.22
N PRO A 16 -8.07 -1.47 1.12
CA PRO A 16 -6.71 -1.21 0.64
C PRO A 16 -5.97 -0.17 1.49
N GLY A 17 -4.65 -0.07 1.28
CA GLY A 17 -3.78 1.02 1.73
C GLY A 17 -2.97 1.58 0.56
N LEU A 18 -2.70 2.89 0.57
CA LEU A 18 -1.97 3.60 -0.49
C LEU A 18 -0.97 4.56 0.14
N VAL A 19 0.23 4.63 -0.41
CA VAL A 19 1.26 5.62 -0.05
C VAL A 19 2.06 6.01 -1.30
N GLN A 20 2.71 7.17 -1.29
CA GLN A 20 3.78 7.42 -2.25
C GLN A 20 5.10 6.93 -1.63
N GLY A 21 5.74 5.99 -2.31
CA GLY A 21 7.07 5.52 -1.96
C GLY A 21 8.17 6.44 -2.50
N ARG A 22 9.42 6.07 -2.25
CA ARG A 22 10.61 6.77 -2.77
C ARG A 22 11.31 6.05 -3.93
N TYR A 23 10.67 5.01 -4.47
CA TYR A 23 11.19 4.26 -5.60
C TYR A 23 10.84 4.94 -6.93
N GLY A 24 11.78 4.92 -7.88
CA GLY A 24 11.68 5.72 -9.10
C GLY A 24 12.16 7.15 -8.86
N GLU A 25 12.25 7.94 -9.92
CA GLU A 25 12.69 9.34 -9.84
C GLU A 25 11.63 10.23 -9.17
N SER A 26 10.35 9.94 -9.44
CA SER A 26 9.22 10.74 -8.94
C SER A 26 8.57 10.16 -7.68
N GLY A 27 9.00 8.97 -7.25
CA GLY A 27 8.35 8.20 -6.19
C GLY A 27 7.05 7.54 -6.66
N ASN A 28 7.07 6.22 -6.74
CA ASN A 28 5.93 5.40 -7.14
C ASN A 28 4.76 5.53 -6.16
N LEU A 29 3.53 5.30 -6.66
CA LEU A 29 2.43 5.00 -5.75
C LEU A 29 2.48 3.52 -5.41
N GLU A 30 2.46 3.21 -4.12
CA GLU A 30 2.53 1.85 -3.59
C GLU A 30 1.16 1.50 -3.00
N LEU A 31 0.54 0.45 -3.54
CA LEU A 31 -0.83 0.06 -3.25
C LEU A 31 -0.83 -1.37 -2.68
N ALA A 32 -1.37 -1.53 -1.48
CA ALA A 32 -1.60 -2.83 -0.86
C ALA A 32 -3.10 -3.13 -0.81
N VAL A 33 -3.54 -4.25 -1.38
CA VAL A 33 -4.96 -4.62 -1.44
C VAL A 33 -5.14 -6.08 -1.03
N PRO A 34 -6.04 -6.40 -0.09
CA PRO A 34 -6.37 -7.79 0.20
C PRO A 34 -6.89 -8.55 -1.03
N GLY A 35 -6.47 -9.81 -1.18
CA GLY A 35 -6.99 -10.70 -2.21
C GLY A 35 -8.29 -11.36 -1.79
N ALA A 36 -9.23 -11.54 -2.73
CA ALA A 36 -10.49 -12.25 -2.46
C ALA A 36 -10.29 -13.73 -2.09
N HIS A 37 -9.14 -14.30 -2.44
CA HIS A 37 -8.72 -15.67 -2.11
C HIS A 37 -7.59 -15.70 -1.07
N GLY A 38 -7.44 -14.61 -0.31
CA GLY A 38 -6.39 -14.43 0.68
C GLY A 38 -5.12 -13.74 0.17
N GLY A 39 -4.23 -13.48 1.10
CA GLY A 39 -3.03 -12.67 0.95
C GLY A 39 -3.30 -11.19 0.70
N VAL A 40 -2.22 -10.48 0.44
CA VAL A 40 -2.22 -9.08 0.03
C VAL A 40 -1.50 -8.99 -1.30
N TRP A 41 -2.13 -8.33 -2.26
CA TRP A 41 -1.51 -7.93 -3.51
C TRP A 41 -0.90 -6.55 -3.36
N ILE A 42 0.37 -6.44 -3.73
CA ILE A 42 1.13 -5.19 -3.74
C ILE A 42 1.34 -4.77 -5.19
N PHE A 43 0.70 -3.68 -5.59
CA PHE A 43 0.88 -3.04 -6.88
C PHE A 43 1.67 -1.75 -6.71
N TRP A 44 2.39 -1.36 -7.74
CA TRP A 44 2.99 -0.04 -7.78
C TRP A 44 2.68 0.65 -9.10
N PHE A 45 2.35 1.94 -9.04
CA PHE A 45 2.25 2.81 -10.19
C PHE A 45 3.62 3.44 -10.42
N ASN A 46 4.23 3.19 -11.57
CA ASN A 46 5.43 3.89 -11.96
C ASN A 46 5.08 5.36 -12.24
N ALA A 47 5.44 6.25 -11.32
CA ALA A 47 5.06 7.65 -11.40
C ALA A 47 5.98 8.46 -12.32
N ASP A 48 7.10 7.88 -12.75
CA ASP A 48 8.11 8.55 -13.56
C ASP A 48 7.55 9.05 -14.88
N ALA A 49 8.20 10.08 -15.42
CA ALA A 49 7.87 10.61 -16.73
C ALA A 49 8.22 9.59 -17.81
N ASP A 50 7.38 9.52 -18.85
CA ASP A 50 7.73 8.77 -20.05
C ASP A 50 8.78 9.57 -20.84
N THR A 51 10.02 9.07 -20.84
CA THR A 51 11.14 9.67 -21.58
C THR A 51 11.27 9.12 -23.00
N GLY A 52 10.39 8.21 -23.42
CA GLY A 52 10.49 7.49 -24.70
C GLY A 52 11.59 6.41 -24.72
N VAL A 53 12.36 6.27 -23.63
CA VAL A 53 13.35 5.21 -23.47
C VAL A 53 12.67 3.96 -22.90
N ALA A 54 12.75 2.84 -23.63
CA ALA A 54 12.15 1.59 -23.20
C ALA A 54 12.95 0.97 -22.03
N VAL A 55 12.63 1.35 -20.80
CA VAL A 55 13.06 0.61 -19.60
C VAL A 55 12.16 -0.62 -19.46
N ARG A 56 12.76 -1.80 -19.60
CA ARG A 56 12.05 -3.10 -19.64
C ARG A 56 12.15 -3.86 -18.31
N GLU A 57 12.13 -3.14 -17.20
CA GLU A 57 12.17 -3.70 -15.85
C GLU A 57 11.03 -3.11 -15.02
N GLY A 58 10.17 -3.97 -14.45
CA GLY A 58 9.00 -3.52 -13.69
C GLY A 58 7.89 -2.93 -14.56
N ALA A 59 7.09 -2.03 -13.97
CA ALA A 59 6.01 -1.36 -14.68
C ALA A 59 6.56 -0.24 -15.59
N PRO A 60 6.08 -0.13 -16.85
CA PRO A 60 6.40 1.03 -17.69
C PRO A 60 6.03 2.35 -16.99
N PRO A 61 6.67 3.48 -17.35
CA PRO A 61 6.25 4.79 -16.88
C PRO A 61 4.74 4.98 -17.04
N ARG A 62 4.13 5.60 -16.03
CA ARG A 62 2.69 5.91 -15.98
C ARG A 62 1.78 4.69 -16.01
N CYS A 63 2.27 3.52 -15.61
CA CYS A 63 1.51 2.28 -15.61
C CYS A 63 1.58 1.58 -14.25
N TRP A 64 0.53 0.83 -13.94
CA TRP A 64 0.50 -0.07 -12.78
C TRP A 64 1.22 -1.37 -13.08
N SER A 65 1.91 -1.91 -12.08
CA SER A 65 2.66 -3.16 -12.17
C SER A 65 1.76 -4.40 -12.24
N GLY A 66 2.38 -5.55 -12.54
CA GLY A 66 1.75 -6.87 -12.47
C GLY A 66 1.34 -7.34 -11.06
N GLY A 67 1.77 -6.61 -10.03
CA GLY A 67 1.54 -6.97 -8.65
C GLY A 67 2.45 -8.10 -8.15
N LEU A 68 2.68 -8.11 -6.84
CA LEU A 68 3.29 -9.21 -6.08
C LEU A 68 2.30 -9.63 -5.00
N GLN A 69 2.14 -10.94 -4.77
CA GLN A 69 1.32 -11.42 -3.65
C GLN A 69 2.20 -11.80 -2.46
N VAL A 70 1.79 -11.37 -1.26
CA VAL A 70 2.37 -11.78 0.02
C VAL A 70 1.28 -12.37 0.92
N LEU A 71 1.67 -13.13 1.95
CA LEU A 71 0.74 -13.81 2.86
C LEU A 71 -0.29 -14.68 2.13
N ALA A 72 0.09 -15.33 1.02
CA ALA A 72 -0.82 -16.11 0.20
C ALA A 72 -1.60 -17.14 1.05
N GLY A 73 -2.92 -17.20 0.85
CA GLY A 73 -3.82 -18.08 1.59
C GLY A 73 -4.32 -17.52 2.94
N VAL A 74 -3.75 -16.43 3.46
CA VAL A 74 -4.24 -15.78 4.70
C VAL A 74 -5.44 -14.88 4.39
N PRO A 75 -6.61 -15.03 5.01
CA PRO A 75 -7.78 -14.20 4.73
C PRO A 75 -7.63 -12.79 5.34
N VAL A 76 -7.00 -11.88 4.59
CA VAL A 76 -6.76 -10.50 5.04
C VAL A 76 -8.00 -9.63 4.83
N GLU A 77 -8.38 -8.87 5.86
CA GLU A 77 -9.53 -7.98 5.86
C GLU A 77 -9.15 -6.54 5.47
N ALA A 78 -7.98 -6.09 5.93
CA ALA A 78 -7.47 -4.76 5.66
C ALA A 78 -5.95 -4.75 5.54
N ALA A 79 -5.44 -3.96 4.61
CA ALA A 79 -4.02 -3.69 4.46
C ALA A 79 -3.71 -2.20 4.69
N ARG A 80 -2.55 -1.91 5.27
CA ARG A 80 -1.98 -0.55 5.33
C ARG A 80 -0.55 -0.62 4.82
N ILE A 81 -0.16 0.36 4.03
CA ILE A 81 1.22 0.49 3.56
C ILE A 81 1.74 1.88 3.90
N SER A 82 2.97 1.94 4.40
CA SER A 82 3.66 3.18 4.79
C SER A 82 5.06 3.20 4.21
N GLN A 83 5.53 4.38 3.82
CA GLN A 83 6.94 4.62 3.51
C GLN A 83 7.65 5.11 4.79
N LEU A 84 8.72 4.41 5.20
CA LEU A 84 9.53 4.74 6.38
C LEU A 84 10.93 5.21 5.97
N HIS A 85 11.62 5.94 6.87
CA HIS A 85 12.99 6.46 6.75
C HIS A 85 13.99 5.79 7.71
N ALA A 86 13.53 5.04 8.71
CA ALA A 86 14.35 4.38 9.73
C ALA A 86 15.30 3.26 9.24
N GLY A 87 15.39 3.02 7.92
CA GLY A 87 16.33 2.09 7.30
C GLY A 87 16.58 2.47 5.84
N PRO A 88 17.04 1.57 4.95
CA PRO A 88 17.15 1.80 3.50
C PRO A 88 15.78 2.01 2.80
N ASP A 89 15.06 3.02 3.25
CA ASP A 89 13.82 3.53 2.68
C ASP A 89 12.72 2.47 2.53
N HIS A 90 12.50 1.70 3.59
CA HIS A 90 11.56 0.59 3.59
C HIS A 90 10.10 1.01 3.37
N LEU A 91 9.35 0.14 2.67
CA LEU A 91 7.91 0.07 2.81
C LEU A 91 7.57 -0.83 3.99
N GLU A 92 6.62 -0.41 4.79
CA GLU A 92 6.00 -1.25 5.80
C GLU A 92 4.58 -1.62 5.35
N LEU A 93 4.27 -2.92 5.41
CA LEU A 93 2.93 -3.45 5.22
C LEU A 93 2.40 -3.98 6.56
N LEU A 94 1.21 -3.52 6.94
CA LEU A 94 0.40 -4.11 7.99
C LEU A 94 -0.80 -4.82 7.34
N ALA A 95 -1.05 -6.07 7.74
CA ALA A 95 -2.19 -6.86 7.29
C ALA A 95 -3.01 -7.33 8.50
N LEU A 96 -4.28 -6.94 8.54
CA LEU A 96 -5.23 -7.38 9.56
C LEU A 96 -5.95 -8.64 9.06
N ALA A 97 -5.83 -9.74 9.79
CA ALA A 97 -6.51 -11.00 9.51
C ALA A 97 -6.93 -11.69 10.81
N ASP A 98 -8.23 -11.99 10.97
CA ASP A 98 -8.76 -12.76 12.11
C ASP A 98 -8.32 -12.21 13.49
N GLY A 99 -8.35 -10.89 13.63
CA GLY A 99 -7.92 -10.24 14.87
C GLY A 99 -6.41 -10.12 15.06
N GLU A 100 -5.59 -10.65 14.16
CA GLU A 100 -4.14 -10.53 14.18
C GLU A 100 -3.65 -9.41 13.25
N LEU A 101 -2.73 -8.58 13.76
CA LEU A 101 -2.03 -7.59 12.95
C LEU A 101 -0.66 -8.14 12.56
N HIS A 102 -0.54 -8.62 11.33
CA HIS A 102 0.73 -9.07 10.77
C HIS A 102 1.54 -7.89 10.23
N ARG A 103 2.86 -7.98 10.38
CA ARG A 103 3.82 -6.98 9.91
C ARG A 103 4.78 -7.58 8.89
N LEU A 104 4.99 -6.85 7.79
CA LEU A 104 6.02 -7.11 6.80
C LEU A 104 6.74 -5.80 6.47
N TYR A 105 8.01 -5.89 6.10
CA TYR A 105 8.75 -4.76 5.53
C TYR A 105 9.40 -5.16 4.21
N TRP A 106 9.49 -4.22 3.27
CA TRP A 106 10.19 -4.42 2.00
C TRP A 106 11.68 -4.20 2.19
N ALA A 107 12.52 -5.21 1.93
CA ALA A 107 13.96 -5.08 1.82
C ALA A 107 14.40 -5.24 0.35
N PRO A 108 15.30 -4.40 -0.18
CA PRO A 108 15.70 -4.48 -1.59
C PRO A 108 16.15 -5.87 -2.06
N ALA A 109 16.95 -6.58 -1.24
CA ALA A 109 17.50 -7.89 -1.61
C ALA A 109 16.53 -9.06 -1.42
N GLU A 110 15.58 -8.95 -0.49
CA GLU A 110 14.73 -10.07 -0.05
C GLU A 110 13.26 -9.91 -0.47
N GLY A 111 12.87 -8.72 -0.92
CA GLY A 111 11.48 -8.34 -1.11
C GLY A 111 10.76 -8.14 0.22
N PHE A 112 9.46 -8.45 0.29
CA PHE A 112 8.70 -8.35 1.53
C PHE A 112 9.07 -9.48 2.51
N VAL A 113 9.65 -9.09 3.64
CA VAL A 113 10.04 -9.97 4.74
C VAL A 113 8.98 -9.90 5.83
N ALA A 114 8.41 -11.05 6.20
CA ALA A 114 7.44 -11.14 7.28
C ALA A 114 8.14 -11.19 8.65
N THR A 115 7.66 -10.39 9.60
CA THR A 115 8.16 -10.38 10.98
C THR A 115 7.18 -11.00 11.97
N GLY A 116 6.07 -11.56 11.48
CA GLY A 116 5.03 -12.19 12.28
C GLY A 116 3.94 -11.22 12.76
N THR A 117 3.18 -11.67 13.75
CA THR A 117 2.07 -10.94 14.37
C THR A 117 2.58 -9.99 15.45
N ILE A 118 2.20 -8.72 15.39
CA ILE A 118 2.64 -7.67 16.32
C ILE A 118 1.55 -7.26 17.33
N ALA A 119 0.30 -7.64 17.10
CA ALA A 119 -0.81 -7.45 18.02
C ALA A 119 -1.95 -8.44 17.75
N HIS A 120 -2.71 -8.77 18.78
CA HIS A 120 -3.87 -9.66 18.72
C HIS A 120 -5.13 -8.95 19.21
N GLY A 121 -6.30 -9.50 18.87
CA GLY A 121 -7.59 -8.93 19.22
C GLY A 121 -7.85 -7.57 18.56
N VAL A 122 -7.25 -7.32 17.39
CA VAL A 122 -7.34 -6.06 16.65
C VAL A 122 -8.57 -6.07 15.74
N VAL A 123 -9.33 -4.98 15.70
CA VAL A 123 -10.45 -4.83 14.73
C VAL A 123 -10.25 -3.67 13.78
N ALA A 124 -9.26 -2.80 14.03
CA ALA A 124 -8.84 -1.78 13.09
C ALA A 124 -7.41 -1.33 13.39
N ALA A 125 -6.64 -1.02 12.35
CA ALA A 125 -5.30 -0.43 12.44
C ALA A 125 -5.14 0.74 11.48
N GLY A 126 -4.47 1.79 11.95
CA GLY A 126 -3.98 2.89 11.12
C GLY A 126 -2.67 2.53 10.40
N PRO A 127 -2.16 3.42 9.52
CA PRO A 127 -0.82 3.27 8.96
C PRO A 127 0.25 3.45 10.05
N VAL A 128 1.46 2.96 9.78
CA VAL A 128 2.63 3.30 10.61
C VAL A 128 2.92 4.78 10.46
N ARG A 129 3.09 5.47 11.58
CA ARG A 129 3.56 6.85 11.65
C ARG A 129 4.97 6.88 12.21
N GLU A 130 5.84 7.59 11.54
CA GLU A 130 7.24 7.71 11.89
C GLU A 130 7.55 9.10 12.45
N THR A 131 8.35 9.11 13.51
CA THR A 131 9.15 10.26 13.95
C THR A 131 10.63 9.87 13.88
N PRO A 132 11.57 10.81 14.06
CA PRO A 132 13.00 10.47 14.03
C PRO A 132 13.41 9.36 15.01
N THR A 133 12.67 9.17 16.10
CA THR A 133 13.01 8.24 17.20
C THR A 133 11.98 7.16 17.45
N SER A 134 10.83 7.15 16.76
CA SER A 134 9.78 6.17 17.03
C SER A 134 8.91 5.86 15.83
N LEU A 135 8.41 4.63 15.80
CA LEU A 135 7.31 4.20 14.95
C LEU A 135 6.08 3.95 15.82
N THR A 136 4.92 4.39 15.34
CA THR A 136 3.66 4.24 16.06
C THR A 136 2.53 3.74 15.17
N ILE A 137 1.67 2.91 15.71
CA ILE A 137 0.45 2.41 15.04
C ILE A 137 -0.72 2.62 15.99
N ASP A 138 -1.74 3.31 15.50
CA ASP A 138 -3.00 3.47 16.23
C ASP A 138 -3.90 2.27 15.94
N VAL A 139 -4.35 1.58 16.98
CA VAL A 139 -5.09 0.32 16.89
C VAL A 139 -6.35 0.37 17.74
N ARG A 140 -7.44 -0.22 17.25
CA ARG A 140 -8.66 -0.47 18.03
C ARG A 140 -8.78 -1.96 18.30
N LEU A 141 -8.96 -2.33 19.56
CA LEU A 141 -9.15 -3.72 19.98
C LEU A 141 -10.62 -4.14 19.90
N ALA A 142 -10.87 -5.45 19.95
CA ALA A 142 -12.21 -6.06 19.85
C ALA A 142 -13.15 -5.64 20.99
N ASP A 143 -12.60 -5.27 22.15
CA ASP A 143 -13.36 -4.70 23.27
C ASP A 143 -13.65 -3.19 23.12
N GLY A 144 -13.30 -2.61 21.98
CA GLY A 144 -13.50 -1.20 21.64
C GLY A 144 -12.41 -0.26 22.15
N ARG A 145 -11.46 -0.73 22.98
CA ARG A 145 -10.41 0.13 23.53
C ARG A 145 -9.43 0.58 22.44
N PRO A 146 -9.10 1.88 22.37
CA PRO A 146 -8.01 2.36 21.53
C PRO A 146 -6.66 2.18 22.24
N VAL A 147 -5.70 1.61 21.53
CA VAL A 147 -4.31 1.47 21.98
C VAL A 147 -3.37 2.02 20.91
N ARG A 148 -2.13 2.26 21.31
CA ARG A 148 -1.05 2.60 20.40
C ARG A 148 0.07 1.59 20.55
N LEU A 149 0.47 0.99 19.45
CA LEU A 149 1.71 0.22 19.37
C LEU A 149 2.86 1.22 19.17
N VAL A 150 3.95 1.07 19.93
CA VAL A 150 5.12 1.95 19.84
C VAL A 150 6.39 1.11 19.79
N THR A 151 7.35 1.53 18.98
CA THR A 151 8.70 0.97 18.98
C THR A 151 9.71 2.05 18.62
N GLY A 152 10.98 1.85 18.98
CA GLY A 152 12.09 2.72 18.61
C GLY A 152 12.54 2.50 17.16
N THR A 153 13.15 3.52 16.55
CA THR A 153 13.72 3.41 15.20
C THR A 153 15.13 2.82 15.19
N GLU A 154 15.81 2.80 16.32
CA GLU A 154 17.24 2.47 16.45
C GLU A 154 17.57 1.00 16.16
N HIS A 155 16.61 0.10 16.29
CA HIS A 155 16.76 -1.33 15.99
C HIS A 155 15.98 -1.77 14.74
N TYR A 156 15.41 -0.83 13.99
CA TYR A 156 14.64 -1.14 12.79
C TYR A 156 15.51 -1.90 11.76
N PRO A 157 15.02 -2.99 11.13
CA PRO A 157 13.63 -3.49 11.12
C PRO A 157 13.28 -4.49 12.25
N ALA A 158 14.24 -4.86 13.10
CA ALA A 158 14.03 -5.75 14.24
C ALA A 158 13.36 -4.99 15.40
N ALA A 159 12.07 -4.71 15.23
CA ALA A 159 11.26 -3.95 16.17
C ALA A 159 10.48 -4.83 17.14
N THR A 160 10.52 -4.47 18.42
CA THR A 160 9.60 -4.96 19.45
C THR A 160 8.57 -3.88 19.75
N TRP A 161 7.29 -4.23 19.78
CA TRP A 161 6.20 -3.28 19.90
C TRP A 161 5.59 -3.28 21.30
N ASP A 162 5.68 -2.14 21.98
CA ASP A 162 5.00 -1.89 23.25
C ASP A 162 3.56 -1.45 23.01
N VAL A 163 2.64 -1.92 23.86
CA VAL A 163 1.23 -1.55 23.80
C VAL A 163 0.95 -0.50 24.87
N LEU A 164 0.62 0.72 24.44
CA LEU A 164 0.29 1.83 25.33
C LEU A 164 -1.20 2.18 25.22
N PRO A 165 -1.87 2.52 26.34
CA PRO A 165 -3.21 3.11 26.29
C PRO A 165 -3.19 4.40 25.45
N ARG A 166 -4.21 4.58 24.60
CA ARG A 166 -4.40 5.85 23.91
C ARG A 166 -5.52 6.61 24.61
N THR A 167 -5.20 7.76 25.19
CA THR A 167 -6.19 8.57 25.92
C THR A 167 -7.02 9.47 25.03
N ASP A 168 -6.49 9.93 23.90
CA ASP A 168 -7.20 10.56 22.78
C ASP A 168 -6.19 10.93 21.71
N GLY A 169 -6.60 10.91 20.45
CA GLY A 169 -5.80 11.44 19.35
C GLY A 169 -6.66 11.44 18.10
N PRO A 170 -6.54 12.47 17.24
CA PRO A 170 -7.49 12.72 16.18
C PRO A 170 -7.76 11.44 15.40
N GLU A 171 -9.05 11.15 15.22
CA GLU A 171 -9.50 10.17 14.25
C GLU A 171 -8.78 10.46 12.92
N PRO A 172 -8.29 9.43 12.20
CA PRO A 172 -7.65 9.67 10.92
C PRO A 172 -8.55 10.58 10.08
N ALA A 173 -7.96 11.63 9.50
CA ALA A 173 -8.70 12.60 8.73
C ALA A 173 -9.59 11.85 7.72
N PRO A 174 -10.88 12.21 7.63
CA PRO A 174 -11.79 11.53 6.72
C PRO A 174 -11.21 11.62 5.31
N PRO A 175 -11.49 10.63 4.45
CA PRO A 175 -11.06 10.69 3.06
C PRO A 175 -11.47 12.03 2.46
N PRO A 176 -10.63 12.61 1.58
CA PRO A 176 -10.99 13.84 0.87
C PRO A 176 -12.37 13.63 0.22
N GLY A 177 -13.26 14.63 0.27
CA GLY A 177 -14.63 14.50 -0.26
C GLY A 177 -14.64 13.91 -1.68
N LEU A 178 -14.85 12.60 -1.76
CA LEU A 178 -14.83 11.84 -3.01
C LEU A 178 -16.04 12.24 -3.84
N PRO A 179 -16.01 12.04 -5.17
CA PRO A 179 -17.19 12.26 -5.99
C PRO A 179 -18.36 11.41 -5.46
N ALA A 180 -19.46 12.06 -5.07
CA ALA A 180 -20.60 11.41 -4.41
C ALA A 180 -21.33 10.41 -5.32
N ASP A 181 -21.12 10.50 -6.62
CA ASP A 181 -21.71 9.71 -7.69
C ASP A 181 -20.91 8.43 -8.02
N VAL A 182 -19.72 8.25 -7.43
CA VAL A 182 -18.89 7.07 -7.68
C VAL A 182 -19.06 6.07 -6.53
N PRO A 183 -19.86 4.99 -6.69
CA PRO A 183 -20.01 3.98 -5.65
C PRO A 183 -18.71 3.19 -5.47
N TYR A 184 -18.30 3.01 -4.22
CA TYR A 184 -17.15 2.19 -3.83
C TYR A 184 -17.46 1.42 -2.54
N ASP A 185 -16.84 0.25 -2.40
CA ASP A 185 -16.90 -0.57 -1.19
C ASP A 185 -15.81 -0.17 -0.20
N ALA A 186 -14.65 0.27 -0.71
CA ALA A 186 -13.53 0.72 0.08
C ALA A 186 -12.68 1.74 -0.72
N VAL A 187 -11.91 2.55 0.01
CA VAL A 187 -11.00 3.55 -0.58
C VAL A 187 -9.68 3.57 0.18
N ALA A 188 -8.58 3.68 -0.58
CA ALA A 188 -7.29 4.11 -0.07
C ALA A 188 -6.90 5.44 -0.72
N TRP A 189 -6.17 6.28 -0.01
CA TRP A 189 -5.71 7.55 -0.55
C TRP A 189 -4.39 7.98 0.08
N ALA A 190 -3.65 8.82 -0.63
CA ALA A 190 -2.39 9.39 -0.17
C ALA A 190 -2.27 10.84 -0.67
N ARG A 191 -1.67 11.71 0.14
CA ARG A 191 -1.12 12.97 -0.38
C ARG A 191 0.19 12.64 -1.07
N THR A 192 0.39 13.21 -2.25
CA THR A 192 1.54 12.92 -3.09
C THR A 192 2.20 14.22 -3.52
N THR A 193 3.50 14.17 -3.80
CA THR A 193 4.29 15.28 -4.36
C THR A 193 4.17 15.38 -5.88
N LEU A 194 3.48 14.42 -6.51
CA LEU A 194 3.27 14.35 -7.95
C LEU A 194 2.54 15.60 -8.47
N ASP A 195 2.94 16.06 -9.65
CA ASP A 195 2.35 17.20 -10.36
C ASP A 195 2.23 18.49 -9.51
N GLY A 196 3.23 18.75 -8.65
CA GLY A 196 3.25 19.93 -7.77
C GLY A 196 2.43 19.76 -6.48
N GLY A 197 2.00 18.55 -6.18
CA GLY A 197 1.24 18.21 -4.99
C GLY A 197 -0.22 17.90 -5.33
N ARG A 198 -0.66 16.68 -4.99
CA ARG A 198 -2.05 16.26 -5.20
C ARG A 198 -2.48 15.21 -4.17
N VAL A 199 -3.73 14.79 -4.25
CA VAL A 199 -4.24 13.62 -3.53
C VAL A 199 -4.55 12.55 -4.55
N ASP A 200 -3.93 11.39 -4.40
CA ASP A 200 -4.23 10.19 -5.17
C ASP A 200 -5.16 9.29 -4.35
N ALA A 201 -6.15 8.68 -5.01
CA ALA A 201 -7.07 7.75 -4.39
C ALA A 201 -7.27 6.52 -5.29
N VAL A 202 -7.42 5.36 -4.65
CA VAL A 202 -7.80 4.12 -5.31
C VAL A 202 -9.09 3.62 -4.66
N LEU A 203 -10.12 3.47 -5.49
CA LEU A 203 -11.43 2.97 -5.11
C LEU A 203 -11.52 1.49 -5.43
N ARG A 204 -12.03 0.69 -4.50
CA ARG A 204 -12.41 -0.70 -4.75
C ARG A 204 -13.92 -0.80 -4.92
N ARG A 205 -14.36 -1.48 -5.97
CA ARG A 205 -15.76 -1.85 -6.19
C ARG A 205 -15.84 -3.30 -6.67
N GLY A 206 -16.46 -4.17 -5.87
CA GLY A 206 -16.34 -5.61 -6.06
C GLY A 206 -14.87 -6.03 -6.07
N SER A 207 -14.48 -6.77 -7.10
CA SER A 207 -13.08 -7.19 -7.32
C SER A 207 -12.22 -6.19 -8.11
N GLY A 208 -12.81 -5.10 -8.61
CA GLY A 208 -12.12 -4.12 -9.45
C GLY A 208 -11.58 -2.93 -8.66
N LEU A 209 -10.62 -2.24 -9.28
CA LEU A 209 -10.01 -1.01 -8.75
C LEU A 209 -10.12 0.12 -9.77
N ALA A 210 -10.28 1.35 -9.29
CA ALA A 210 -10.17 2.57 -10.08
C ALA A 210 -9.28 3.60 -9.39
N HIS A 211 -8.37 4.22 -10.14
CA HIS A 211 -7.49 5.28 -9.69
C HIS A 211 -8.06 6.63 -10.13
N LEU A 212 -8.02 7.60 -9.23
CA LEU A 212 -8.34 8.98 -9.48
C LEU A 212 -7.41 9.87 -8.65
N TYR A 213 -7.27 11.12 -9.08
CA TYR A 213 -6.45 12.09 -8.36
C TYR A 213 -7.12 13.46 -8.33
N ARG A 214 -6.69 14.28 -7.39
CA ARG A 214 -7.15 15.65 -7.20
C ARG A 214 -5.98 16.56 -6.88
N GLY A 215 -5.62 17.42 -7.83
CA GLY A 215 -4.74 18.56 -7.58
C GLY A 215 -5.49 19.71 -6.86
N PRO A 216 -5.22 20.99 -7.17
CA PRO A 216 -5.93 22.11 -6.53
C PRO A 216 -7.43 22.21 -6.92
N GLY A 217 -7.86 21.49 -7.96
CA GLY A 217 -9.20 21.56 -8.53
C GLY A 217 -10.12 20.40 -8.14
N ARG A 218 -10.89 19.93 -9.13
CA ARG A 218 -11.79 18.77 -9.02
C ARG A 218 -11.01 17.46 -9.14
N TRP A 219 -11.66 16.37 -8.73
CA TRP A 219 -11.20 15.02 -9.04
C TRP A 219 -11.12 14.77 -10.55
N SER A 220 -10.15 13.98 -10.98
CA SER A 220 -10.14 13.36 -12.30
C SER A 220 -11.32 12.38 -12.43
N ALA A 221 -11.62 11.96 -13.65
CA ALA A 221 -12.48 10.79 -13.85
C ALA A 221 -11.78 9.55 -13.27
N PRO A 222 -12.54 8.59 -12.71
CA PRO A 222 -11.98 7.32 -12.26
C PRO A 222 -11.52 6.48 -13.45
N GLU A 223 -10.25 6.09 -13.45
CA GLU A 223 -9.64 5.24 -14.47
C GLU A 223 -9.45 3.82 -13.92
N PRO A 224 -9.89 2.76 -14.64
CA PRO A 224 -9.66 1.39 -14.20
C PRO A 224 -8.17 1.11 -14.02
N VAL A 225 -7.80 0.57 -12.86
CA VAL A 225 -6.44 0.08 -12.64
C VAL A 225 -6.26 -1.19 -13.45
N VAL A 226 -5.28 -1.19 -14.34
CA VAL A 226 -4.91 -2.34 -15.16
C VAL A 226 -3.41 -2.57 -15.03
N SER A 227 -3.02 -3.82 -14.77
CA SER A 227 -1.61 -4.19 -14.73
C SER A 227 -1.02 -4.22 -16.12
N GLN A 228 0.18 -3.65 -16.26
CA GLN A 228 0.99 -3.76 -17.46
C GLN A 228 2.31 -4.45 -17.12
N VAL A 229 2.61 -5.51 -17.86
CA VAL A 229 3.72 -6.41 -17.57
C VAL A 229 4.52 -6.64 -18.84
N TRP A 230 5.84 -6.46 -18.75
CA TRP A 230 6.76 -6.90 -19.78
C TRP A 230 6.90 -8.43 -19.69
N ILE A 231 6.69 -9.14 -20.79
CA ILE A 231 6.94 -10.58 -20.88
C ILE A 231 8.18 -10.80 -21.74
N ALA A 232 9.15 -11.56 -21.22
CA ALA A 232 10.30 -12.08 -21.96
C ALA A 232 10.40 -13.59 -21.72
N ASP A 233 10.58 -14.36 -22.80
CA ASP A 233 10.68 -15.83 -22.77
C ASP A 233 9.55 -16.49 -21.96
N ASP A 234 8.31 -16.03 -22.22
CA ASP A 234 7.06 -16.45 -21.58
C ASP A 234 6.97 -16.23 -20.05
N ALA A 235 7.89 -15.43 -19.49
CA ALA A 235 7.91 -15.04 -18.08
C ALA A 235 7.72 -13.53 -17.89
N PRO A 236 6.99 -13.09 -16.85
CA PRO A 236 6.98 -11.70 -16.43
C PRO A 236 8.38 -11.19 -16.06
N VAL A 237 8.76 -10.05 -16.61
CA VAL A 237 9.96 -9.32 -16.21
C VAL A 237 9.61 -8.45 -15.00
N HIS A 238 9.79 -9.01 -13.82
CA HIS A 238 9.76 -8.24 -12.58
C HIS A 238 11.03 -7.38 -12.47
N ARG A 239 10.99 -6.34 -11.64
CA ARG A 239 12.23 -5.64 -11.23
C ARG A 239 13.21 -6.71 -10.73
N ARG A 240 14.44 -6.73 -11.24
CA ARG A 240 15.51 -7.45 -10.54
C ARG A 240 15.68 -6.77 -9.18
N SER A 241 15.60 -7.57 -8.12
CA SER A 241 16.03 -7.21 -6.75
C SER A 241 17.46 -6.70 -6.75
#